data_AF-A0A6P6YAY3-F1
#
_entry.id   AF-A0A6P6YAY3-F1
#
_cell.length_a   1.000
_cell.length_b   1.000
_cell.length_c   1.000
_cell.angle_alpha   90.00
_cell.angle_beta   90.00
_cell.angle_gamma   90.00
#
_symmetry.space_group_name_H-M   'P 1'
#
loop_
_entity.id
_entity.type
_entity.pdbx_description
1 polymer ?
#
loop_
_entity_poly.entity_id
_entity_poly.type
_entity_poly.pdbx_seq_one_letter_code
_entity_poly.pdbx_strand_id
1 'polypeptide(L)'
;MSQDNFKIFFLFIFISIFAITNGQRSRGSISSSPQSPSSSSSNRQFSRGQPESSSNINSPPPLTSNPDPDDDDHSGSQGNSGGGADFTCPKSDGLFADPNNCRKFNLCGNWRAWSQTCPPSLYFDSKLKYCTFKTEQLTCGPIDEAEVRAEERELSQDALPSCQLDDCHLPNCFCTNDGTLIPANIPPSQTPQMVLISFSGALNDLVYDHYRRVLGYGNRFNSQQSRRNPNGCGIRATFFINHEYSNYAQIQWFAAQGHEMAVHSIT
;
A
#
# COMPACT_ATOMS: atom_id res chain seq x y z
N MET A 1 50.94 -3.22 -18.62
CA MET A 1 50.80 -3.25 -17.15
C MET A 1 49.32 -3.49 -16.85
N SER A 2 49.05 -4.66 -16.27
CA SER A 2 47.79 -5.28 -15.80
C SER A 2 46.45 -4.91 -16.43
N GLN A 3 45.88 -5.91 -17.12
CA GLN A 3 44.44 -6.15 -17.22
C GLN A 3 43.88 -6.42 -15.82
N ASP A 4 42.62 -6.04 -15.57
CA ASP A 4 41.68 -6.94 -14.89
C ASP A 4 40.23 -6.65 -15.31
N ASN A 5 39.59 -7.74 -15.71
CA ASN A 5 38.25 -7.84 -16.28
C ASN A 5 37.21 -7.81 -15.16
N PHE A 6 36.27 -6.86 -15.16
CA PHE A 6 35.04 -7.01 -14.38
C PHE A 6 33.92 -7.49 -15.30
N LYS A 7 33.88 -8.82 -15.50
CA LYS A 7 32.75 -9.50 -16.14
C LYS A 7 31.53 -9.41 -15.22
N ILE A 8 30.48 -8.81 -15.73
CA ILE A 8 29.14 -8.82 -15.13
C ILE A 8 28.63 -10.26 -15.12
N PHE A 9 28.62 -10.88 -13.94
CA PHE A 9 27.83 -12.07 -13.67
C PHE A 9 26.49 -11.60 -13.08
N PHE A 10 25.41 -11.74 -13.85
CA PHE A 10 24.05 -11.71 -13.34
C PHE A 10 23.89 -12.86 -12.34
N LEU A 11 23.99 -12.55 -11.06
CA LEU A 11 23.79 -13.52 -9.99
C LEU A 11 22.42 -13.26 -9.35
N PHE A 12 21.39 -13.89 -9.93
CA PHE A 12 20.11 -14.10 -9.24
C PHE A 12 20.35 -15.07 -8.07
N ILE A 13 20.72 -14.53 -6.91
CA ILE A 13 20.76 -15.32 -5.68
C ILE A 13 19.34 -15.33 -5.07
N PHE A 14 18.60 -16.40 -5.31
CA PHE A 14 17.52 -16.85 -4.44
C PHE A 14 18.15 -17.61 -3.27
N ILE A 15 18.22 -17.01 -2.07
CA ILE A 15 18.55 -17.75 -0.84
C ILE A 15 17.25 -18.32 -0.28
N SER A 16 17.01 -19.60 -0.54
CA SER A 16 16.07 -20.45 0.21
C SER A 16 16.81 -21.02 1.43
N ILE A 17 16.40 -20.63 2.63
CA ILE A 17 16.91 -21.23 3.88
C ILE A 17 16.06 -22.47 4.18
N PHE A 18 16.61 -23.65 3.90
CA PHE A 18 16.13 -24.91 4.46
C PHE A 18 16.78 -25.12 5.83
N ALA A 19 15.95 -25.25 6.87
CA ALA A 19 16.37 -25.62 8.21
C ALA A 19 16.78 -27.11 8.24
N ILE A 20 18.01 -27.40 8.68
CA ILE A 20 18.41 -28.75 9.09
C ILE A 20 18.53 -28.73 10.62
N THR A 21 17.58 -29.37 11.27
CA THR A 21 17.66 -29.75 12.68
C THR A 21 18.71 -30.84 12.83
N ASN A 22 19.74 -30.63 13.64
CA ASN A 22 20.51 -31.71 14.23
C ASN A 22 20.68 -31.46 15.72
N GLY A 23 19.98 -32.28 16.50
CA GLY A 23 20.12 -32.33 17.94
C GLY A 23 21.38 -33.09 18.32
N GLN A 24 22.14 -32.52 19.24
CA GLN A 24 23.02 -33.27 20.13
C GLN A 24 22.89 -32.69 21.54
N ARG A 25 22.45 -33.57 22.42
CA ARG A 25 22.17 -33.40 23.85
C ARG A 25 23.48 -33.64 24.58
N SER A 26 23.92 -32.72 25.44
CA SER A 26 24.98 -33.01 26.40
C SER A 26 24.67 -32.35 27.74
N ARG A 27 24.61 -33.20 28.75
CA ARG A 27 24.38 -32.92 30.17
C ARG A 27 25.60 -32.23 30.78
N GLY A 28 25.37 -31.32 31.73
CA GLY A 28 26.38 -30.79 32.63
C GLY A 28 25.70 -29.98 33.75
N SER A 29 26.07 -30.26 35.00
CA SER A 29 25.25 -30.09 36.19
C SER A 29 25.84 -29.05 37.17
N ILE A 30 24.96 -28.40 37.95
CA ILE A 30 25.08 -28.06 39.39
C ILE A 30 25.92 -26.83 39.85
N SER A 31 25.25 -26.03 40.74
CA SER A 31 25.77 -25.18 41.84
C SER A 31 26.40 -23.83 41.46
N SER A 32 26.19 -22.66 42.12
CA SER A 32 25.60 -22.25 43.41
C SER A 32 25.56 -20.70 43.46
N SER A 33 24.59 -20.13 44.20
CA SER A 33 24.57 -18.72 44.70
C SER A 33 25.76 -18.40 45.63
N PRO A 34 26.07 -17.12 45.99
CA PRO A 34 25.28 -16.40 47.00
C PRO A 34 25.20 -14.84 46.88
N GLN A 35 24.09 -14.32 47.44
CA GLN A 35 23.86 -13.13 48.29
C GLN A 35 24.46 -11.73 48.02
N SER A 36 23.56 -10.76 48.21
CA SER A 36 23.64 -9.29 48.27
C SER A 36 24.54 -8.71 49.39
N PRO A 37 24.74 -7.37 49.38
CA PRO A 37 24.22 -6.57 50.49
C PRO A 37 23.54 -5.23 50.10
N SER A 38 22.62 -4.82 50.98
CA SER A 38 21.99 -3.51 51.26
C SER A 38 22.99 -2.34 51.39
N SER A 39 22.70 -1.04 51.37
CA SER A 39 21.54 -0.15 51.18
C SER A 39 22.10 1.28 51.28
N SER A 40 21.59 2.28 50.56
CA SER A 40 21.47 3.65 51.12
C SER A 40 20.44 4.48 50.36
N SER A 41 19.63 5.15 51.17
CA SER A 41 18.40 5.85 50.83
C SER A 41 18.69 7.28 50.35
N SER A 42 17.85 7.80 49.47
CA SER A 42 17.59 9.25 49.38
C SER A 42 16.18 9.48 48.85
N ASN A 43 15.31 9.88 49.78
CA ASN A 43 13.98 10.41 49.53
C ASN A 43 14.08 11.73 48.76
N ARG A 44 13.35 11.86 47.65
CA ARG A 44 12.76 13.15 47.24
C ARG A 44 11.33 12.93 46.77
N GLN A 45 10.46 13.58 47.51
CA GLN A 45 9.02 13.70 47.35
C GLN A 45 8.79 14.96 46.49
N PHE A 46 7.99 14.89 45.43
CA PHE A 46 7.48 16.09 44.78
C PHE A 46 6.06 15.89 44.28
N SER A 47 5.24 16.88 44.61
CA SER A 47 3.78 16.88 44.65
C SER A 47 3.13 17.10 43.29
N ARG A 48 1.87 16.63 43.20
CA ARG A 48 0.87 16.99 42.20
C ARG A 48 0.76 18.50 42.00
N GLY A 49 0.70 18.92 40.73
CA GLY A 49 0.15 20.20 40.29
C GLY A 49 -0.42 20.04 38.87
N GLN A 50 -1.70 20.35 38.71
CA GLN A 50 -2.33 20.60 37.40
C GLN A 50 -1.82 21.91 36.80
N PRO A 51 -2.00 22.13 35.48
CA PRO A 51 -2.87 23.22 35.08
C PRO A 51 -3.88 22.86 33.98
N GLU A 52 -4.81 23.78 33.81
CA GLU A 52 -6.11 23.66 33.14
C GLU A 52 -6.08 23.72 31.60
N SER A 53 -7.25 23.35 31.07
CA SER A 53 -7.78 23.27 29.71
C SER A 53 -7.50 24.41 28.71
N SER A 54 -7.41 24.06 27.42
CA SER A 54 -8.34 24.55 26.38
C SER A 54 -8.20 23.86 25.02
N SER A 55 -9.36 23.37 24.53
CA SER A 55 -9.89 23.33 23.14
C SER A 55 -9.23 22.51 22.00
N ASN A 56 -10.01 21.52 21.56
CA ASN A 56 -10.42 21.17 20.18
C ASN A 56 -9.41 20.73 19.12
N ILE A 57 -9.41 19.43 18.79
CA ILE A 57 -9.39 18.92 17.41
C ILE A 57 -10.37 17.74 17.30
N ASN A 58 -11.25 17.82 16.29
CA ASN A 58 -12.25 16.82 15.93
C ASN A 58 -11.61 15.47 15.56
N SER A 59 -12.04 14.40 16.22
CA SER A 59 -11.91 13.02 15.74
C SER A 59 -13.29 12.38 15.73
N PRO A 60 -13.71 11.69 14.66
CA PRO A 60 -15.01 11.03 14.61
C PRO A 60 -15.05 9.87 15.62
N PRO A 61 -16.20 9.62 16.28
CA PRO A 61 -16.31 8.57 17.29
C PRO A 61 -16.28 7.18 16.65
N PRO A 62 -15.86 6.15 17.41
CA PRO A 62 -15.89 4.76 16.96
C PRO A 62 -17.34 4.31 16.78
N LEU A 63 -17.62 3.59 15.68
CA LEU A 63 -18.90 2.94 15.46
C LEU A 63 -19.06 1.81 16.49
N THR A 64 -19.81 2.11 17.55
CA THR A 64 -20.34 1.09 18.47
C THR A 64 -21.49 0.38 17.77
N SER A 65 -21.31 -0.90 17.51
CA SER A 65 -22.38 -1.81 17.13
C SER A 65 -23.32 -2.03 18.32
N ASN A 66 -24.57 -1.59 18.21
CA ASN A 66 -25.70 -2.27 18.83
C ASN A 66 -26.83 -2.35 17.79
N PRO A 67 -27.54 -3.49 17.72
CA PRO A 67 -28.63 -3.69 16.77
C PRO A 67 -29.92 -3.11 17.36
N ASP A 68 -30.52 -2.14 16.68
CA ASP A 68 -31.88 -1.75 17.00
C ASP A 68 -32.90 -2.63 16.24
N PRO A 69 -34.01 -3.01 16.90
CA PRO A 69 -34.95 -4.01 16.43
C PRO A 69 -36.14 -3.36 15.69
N ASP A 70 -36.91 -4.21 15.02
CA ASP A 70 -38.25 -3.98 14.50
C ASP A 70 -38.35 -3.25 13.16
N ASP A 71 -38.23 -4.03 12.08
CA ASP A 71 -39.29 -4.13 11.06
C ASP A 71 -39.26 -5.56 10.47
N ASP A 72 -40.03 -6.43 11.10
CA ASP A 72 -40.40 -7.74 10.57
C ASP A 72 -41.44 -7.57 9.46
N ASP A 73 -41.11 -7.95 8.22
CA ASP A 73 -42.02 -8.84 7.48
C ASP A 73 -41.28 -9.78 6.51
N HIS A 74 -41.21 -11.02 6.99
CA HIS A 74 -41.27 -12.33 6.35
C HIS A 74 -40.49 -12.72 5.07
N SER A 75 -39.79 -13.84 5.29
CA SER A 75 -39.75 -15.03 4.44
C SER A 75 -38.60 -15.14 3.46
N GLY A 76 -37.60 -15.90 3.91
CA GLY A 76 -36.88 -16.79 3.01
C GLY A 76 -37.86 -17.71 2.29
N SER A 77 -37.85 -17.64 0.96
CA SER A 77 -38.05 -18.81 0.15
C SER A 77 -37.31 -18.71 -1.16
N GLN A 78 -36.99 -19.90 -1.63
CA GLN A 78 -36.37 -20.26 -2.89
C GLN A 78 -37.08 -19.61 -4.09
N GLY A 79 -36.31 -19.37 -5.14
CA GLY A 79 -36.71 -19.62 -6.53
C GLY A 79 -38.02 -19.00 -7.05
N ASN A 80 -37.82 -18.08 -7.99
CA ASN A 80 -38.62 -17.84 -9.19
C ASN A 80 -39.60 -16.64 -9.19
N SER A 81 -39.20 -15.64 -9.99
CA SER A 81 -39.99 -14.74 -10.84
C SER A 81 -41.16 -13.91 -10.27
N GLY A 82 -40.98 -12.57 -10.36
CA GLY A 82 -42.05 -11.67 -10.81
C GLY A 82 -42.29 -10.46 -9.93
N GLY A 83 -41.62 -9.33 -10.21
CA GLY A 83 -41.98 -8.05 -9.59
C GLY A 83 -41.01 -6.88 -9.76
N GLY A 84 -40.34 -6.75 -10.90
CA GLY A 84 -39.50 -5.60 -11.21
C GLY A 84 -38.90 -5.81 -12.60
N ALA A 85 -39.14 -4.87 -13.51
CA ALA A 85 -38.75 -4.83 -14.93
C ALA A 85 -37.83 -5.98 -15.39
N ASP A 86 -38.32 -6.78 -16.34
CA ASP A 86 -37.61 -7.87 -17.00
C ASP A 86 -36.28 -7.35 -17.62
N PHE A 87 -35.20 -7.40 -16.85
CA PHE A 87 -33.88 -6.97 -17.31
C PHE A 87 -33.26 -8.11 -18.11
N THR A 88 -33.13 -7.91 -19.41
CA THR A 88 -32.43 -8.83 -20.30
C THR A 88 -30.95 -8.44 -20.37
N CYS A 89 -30.07 -9.41 -20.10
CA CYS A 89 -28.63 -9.21 -20.20
C CYS A 89 -28.21 -8.81 -21.62
N PRO A 90 -27.54 -7.65 -21.81
CA PRO A 90 -27.06 -7.24 -23.12
C PRO A 90 -25.97 -8.18 -23.69
N LYS A 91 -25.27 -8.88 -22.80
CA LYS A 91 -24.20 -9.85 -23.14
C LYS A 91 -24.30 -11.10 -22.28
N SER A 92 -23.55 -12.15 -22.66
CA SER A 92 -23.48 -13.39 -21.89
C SER A 92 -23.07 -13.15 -20.44
N ASP A 93 -22.08 -12.27 -20.22
CA ASP A 93 -21.48 -12.02 -18.92
C ASP A 93 -21.11 -10.54 -18.76
N GLY A 94 -21.14 -10.03 -17.53
CA GLY A 94 -20.69 -8.66 -17.19
C GLY A 94 -21.56 -7.94 -16.17
N LEU A 95 -21.21 -6.69 -15.86
CA LEU A 95 -21.96 -5.79 -14.98
C LEU A 95 -22.65 -4.69 -15.79
N PHE A 96 -23.95 -4.54 -15.59
CA PHE A 96 -24.79 -3.59 -16.34
C PHE A 96 -25.66 -2.78 -15.40
N ALA A 97 -25.86 -1.50 -15.70
CA ALA A 97 -26.74 -0.67 -14.88
C ALA A 97 -28.20 -1.15 -14.95
N ASP A 98 -28.93 -0.99 -13.86
CA ASP A 98 -30.39 -1.08 -13.92
C ASP A 98 -30.94 0.15 -14.66
N PRO A 99 -31.81 -0.03 -15.68
CA PRO A 99 -32.29 1.07 -16.52
C PRO A 99 -33.21 2.06 -15.79
N ASN A 100 -33.78 1.65 -14.65
CA ASN A 100 -34.74 2.46 -13.90
C ASN A 100 -34.16 2.96 -12.57
N ASN A 101 -33.03 2.42 -12.11
CA ASN A 101 -32.46 2.75 -10.82
C ASN A 101 -30.93 2.72 -10.83
N CYS A 102 -30.30 3.90 -10.82
CA CYS A 102 -28.84 4.04 -10.76
C CYS A 102 -28.17 3.55 -9.48
N ARG A 103 -28.95 3.16 -8.46
CA ARG A 103 -28.44 2.48 -7.27
C ARG A 103 -28.48 0.96 -7.40
N LYS A 104 -29.02 0.43 -8.50
CA LYS A 104 -29.05 -0.99 -8.80
C LYS A 104 -28.21 -1.29 -10.04
N PHE A 105 -27.66 -2.49 -10.07
CA PHE A 105 -26.94 -3.02 -11.22
C PHE A 105 -27.23 -4.51 -11.33
N ASN A 106 -27.09 -5.05 -12.53
CA ASN A 106 -27.33 -6.44 -12.85
C ASN A 106 -25.99 -7.10 -13.15
N LEU A 107 -25.70 -8.17 -12.40
CA LEU A 107 -24.65 -9.11 -12.75
C LEU A 107 -25.23 -10.10 -13.74
N CYS A 108 -24.66 -10.13 -14.94
CA CYS A 108 -24.99 -11.10 -15.97
C CYS A 108 -23.97 -12.23 -15.96
N GLY A 109 -24.47 -13.47 -16.03
CA GLY A 109 -23.67 -14.66 -16.25
C GLY A 109 -24.46 -15.73 -16.99
N ASN A 110 -23.91 -16.25 -18.08
CA ASN A 110 -24.63 -17.14 -19.01
C ASN A 110 -26.03 -16.61 -19.40
N TRP A 111 -26.12 -15.31 -19.73
CA TRP A 111 -27.35 -14.59 -20.09
C TRP A 111 -28.40 -14.45 -18.98
N ARG A 112 -28.08 -14.85 -17.74
CA ARG A 112 -28.97 -14.70 -16.58
C ARG A 112 -28.54 -13.48 -15.76
N ALA A 113 -29.52 -12.65 -15.41
CA ALA A 113 -29.30 -11.45 -14.62
C ALA A 113 -29.59 -11.68 -13.13
N TRP A 114 -28.72 -11.15 -12.28
CA TRP A 114 -28.92 -11.01 -10.83
C TRP A 114 -28.82 -9.54 -10.44
N SER A 115 -29.95 -8.95 -10.04
CA SER A 115 -30.03 -7.56 -9.62
C SER A 115 -29.45 -7.37 -8.22
N GLN A 116 -28.44 -6.52 -8.10
CA GLN A 116 -27.82 -6.09 -6.85
C GLN A 116 -28.06 -4.60 -6.61
N THR A 117 -28.03 -4.19 -5.34
CA THR A 117 -28.10 -2.77 -4.94
C THR A 117 -26.73 -2.32 -4.46
N CYS A 118 -26.26 -1.17 -4.94
CA CYS A 118 -25.04 -0.54 -4.46
C CYS A 118 -25.14 -0.24 -2.94
N PRO A 119 -24.01 -0.23 -2.21
CA PRO A 119 -23.97 0.21 -0.82
C PRO A 119 -24.64 1.57 -0.62
N PRO A 120 -25.07 1.90 0.62
CA PRO A 120 -25.71 3.18 0.91
C PRO A 120 -24.90 4.37 0.37
N SER A 121 -25.61 5.33 -0.24
CA SER A 121 -25.05 6.55 -0.84
C SER A 121 -24.15 6.36 -2.08
N LEU A 122 -24.01 5.13 -2.61
CA LEU A 122 -23.31 4.87 -3.86
C LEU A 122 -24.25 4.59 -5.03
N TYR A 123 -23.75 4.84 -6.23
CA TYR A 123 -24.44 4.69 -7.51
C TYR A 123 -23.55 3.92 -8.47
N PHE A 124 -24.14 3.08 -9.32
CA PHE A 124 -23.38 2.28 -10.26
C PHE A 124 -22.89 3.13 -11.42
N ASP A 125 -21.57 3.19 -11.61
CA ASP A 125 -20.97 3.81 -12.79
C ASP A 125 -20.86 2.75 -13.90
N SER A 126 -21.57 3.00 -14.99
CA SER A 126 -21.69 2.09 -16.12
C SER A 126 -20.39 2.00 -16.92
N LYS A 127 -19.57 3.06 -16.89
CA LYS A 127 -18.26 3.14 -17.55
C LYS A 127 -17.21 2.41 -16.73
N LEU A 128 -17.15 2.70 -15.42
CA LEU A 128 -16.14 2.14 -14.52
C LEU A 128 -16.48 0.74 -13.98
N LYS A 129 -17.73 0.30 -14.15
CA LYS A 129 -18.25 -1.01 -13.70
C LYS A 129 -18.18 -1.24 -12.19
N TYR A 130 -18.24 -0.18 -11.38
CA TYR A 130 -18.34 -0.27 -9.92
C TYR A 130 -19.25 0.81 -9.32
N CYS A 131 -19.65 0.62 -8.06
CA CYS A 131 -20.44 1.61 -7.32
C CYS A 131 -19.56 2.74 -6.79
N THR A 132 -19.83 3.97 -7.19
CA THR A 132 -19.08 5.17 -6.78
C THR A 132 -20.01 6.28 -6.29
N PHE A 133 -19.46 7.37 -5.78
CA PHE A 133 -20.24 8.53 -5.36
C PHE A 133 -20.87 9.23 -6.56
N LYS A 134 -22.00 9.90 -6.35
CA LYS A 134 -22.66 10.70 -7.39
C LYS A 134 -21.80 11.93 -7.72
N THR A 135 -21.04 11.85 -8.82
CA THR A 135 -20.27 12.95 -9.40
C THR A 135 -20.90 13.40 -10.72
N GLU A 136 -20.44 14.53 -11.27
CA GLU A 136 -20.89 15.01 -12.59
C GLU A 136 -20.45 14.08 -13.73
N GLN A 137 -19.41 13.27 -13.50
CA GLN A 137 -18.85 12.31 -14.46
C GLN A 137 -19.56 10.94 -14.38
N LEU A 138 -20.39 10.70 -13.36
CA LEU A 138 -21.06 9.42 -13.16
C LEU A 138 -22.06 9.16 -14.29
N THR A 139 -21.81 8.09 -15.04
CA THR A 139 -22.68 7.68 -16.14
C THR A 139 -23.50 6.46 -15.72
N CYS A 140 -24.82 6.60 -15.65
CA CYS A 140 -25.75 5.53 -15.30
C CYS A 140 -26.65 5.19 -16.49
N GLY A 141 -26.85 3.90 -16.73
CA GLY A 141 -27.76 3.38 -17.75
C GLY A 141 -27.03 2.63 -18.86
N PRO A 142 -27.72 2.35 -19.98
CA PRO A 142 -27.09 1.81 -21.17
C PRO A 142 -26.07 2.81 -21.72
N ILE A 143 -24.84 2.35 -21.92
CA ILE A 143 -23.77 3.15 -22.55
C ILE A 143 -23.39 2.50 -23.87
N ASP A 144 -22.97 3.31 -24.84
CA ASP A 144 -22.32 2.80 -26.03
C ASP A 144 -20.89 2.39 -25.68
N GLU A 145 -20.67 1.09 -25.49
CA GLU A 145 -19.34 0.59 -25.18
C GLU A 145 -18.33 0.79 -26.33
N ALA A 146 -18.78 1.02 -27.56
CA ALA A 146 -17.88 1.36 -28.67
C ALA A 146 -17.29 2.76 -28.48
N GLU A 147 -18.10 3.71 -27.99
CA GLU A 147 -17.67 5.06 -27.62
C GLU A 147 -16.72 5.03 -26.43
N VAL A 148 -17.08 4.31 -25.35
CA VAL A 148 -16.20 4.16 -24.18
C VAL A 148 -14.85 3.57 -24.56
N ARG A 149 -14.84 2.55 -25.44
CA ARG A 149 -13.60 1.95 -25.93
C ARG A 149 -12.81 2.90 -26.83
N ALA A 150 -13.46 3.79 -27.56
CA ALA A 150 -12.78 4.81 -28.35
C ALA A 150 -12.09 5.82 -27.43
N GLU A 151 -12.76 6.29 -26.38
CA GLU A 151 -12.16 7.18 -25.37
C GLU A 151 -10.99 6.50 -24.63
N GLU A 152 -11.11 5.22 -24.26
CA GLU A 152 -10.01 4.45 -23.65
C GLU A 152 -8.81 4.31 -24.59
N ARG A 153 -9.05 4.26 -25.92
CA ARG A 153 -7.96 4.25 -26.91
C ARG A 153 -7.30 5.61 -27.05
N GLU A 154 -8.05 6.70 -26.93
CA GLU A 154 -7.46 8.05 -26.91
C GLU A 154 -6.62 8.30 -25.66
N LEU A 155 -6.91 7.62 -24.56
CA LEU A 155 -6.07 7.61 -23.34
C LEU A 155 -5.00 6.51 -23.34
N SER A 156 -4.84 5.78 -24.45
CA SER A 156 -3.82 4.74 -24.54
C SER A 156 -2.42 5.35 -24.56
N GLN A 157 -1.44 4.62 -24.05
CA GLN A 157 -0.06 5.06 -24.02
C GLN A 157 0.49 5.35 -25.42
N ASP A 158 -0.06 4.71 -26.46
CA ASP A 158 0.26 4.92 -27.87
C ASP A 158 -0.28 6.25 -28.42
N ALA A 159 -1.28 6.84 -27.75
CA ALA A 159 -1.88 8.13 -28.11
C ALA A 159 -1.23 9.32 -27.40
N LEU A 160 -0.26 9.09 -26.51
CA LEU A 160 0.45 10.18 -25.84
C LEU A 160 1.34 10.95 -26.82
N PRO A 161 1.40 12.30 -26.71
CA PRO A 161 2.23 13.11 -27.58
C PRO A 161 3.71 12.80 -27.35
N SER A 162 4.51 12.89 -28.42
CA SER A 162 5.96 12.82 -28.32
C SER A 162 6.52 13.96 -27.47
N CYS A 163 7.65 13.71 -26.80
CA CYS A 163 8.36 14.71 -26.01
C CYS A 163 8.65 15.99 -26.82
N GLN A 164 8.12 17.12 -26.37
CA GLN A 164 8.45 18.46 -26.89
C GLN A 164 9.45 19.12 -25.95
N LEU A 165 10.71 19.19 -26.36
CA LEU A 165 11.80 19.70 -25.52
C LEU A 165 11.66 21.20 -25.19
N ASP A 166 11.00 21.97 -26.05
CA ASP A 166 10.80 23.41 -25.87
C ASP A 166 9.74 23.75 -24.81
N ASP A 167 8.87 22.80 -24.46
CA ASP A 167 7.83 22.98 -23.44
C ASP A 167 8.14 22.22 -22.13
N CYS A 168 9.00 21.20 -22.20
CA CYS A 168 9.32 20.34 -21.07
C CYS A 168 10.64 20.72 -20.40
N HIS A 169 10.55 21.58 -19.38
CA HIS A 169 11.71 22.06 -18.64
C HIS A 169 11.72 21.62 -17.18
N LEU A 170 12.93 21.35 -16.67
CA LEU A 170 13.18 21.10 -15.26
C LEU A 170 12.77 22.33 -14.41
N PRO A 171 12.33 22.15 -13.15
CA PRO A 171 12.28 20.89 -12.40
C PRO A 171 10.99 20.08 -12.56
N ASN A 172 9.98 20.66 -13.21
CA ASN A 172 8.63 20.10 -13.23
C ASN A 172 8.41 19.09 -14.36
N CYS A 173 9.21 19.20 -15.43
CA CYS A 173 9.14 18.30 -16.56
C CYS A 173 10.54 17.86 -16.97
N PHE A 174 10.68 16.57 -17.23
CA PHE A 174 11.86 16.02 -17.89
C PHE A 174 11.39 14.94 -18.85
N CYS A 175 11.69 15.11 -20.12
CA CYS A 175 11.41 14.12 -21.14
C CYS A 175 12.55 14.05 -22.15
N THR A 176 12.67 12.89 -22.77
CA THR A 176 13.59 12.61 -23.87
C THR A 176 12.85 11.69 -24.84
N ASN A 177 13.25 11.67 -26.11
CA ASN A 177 12.54 10.87 -27.12
C ASN A 177 12.67 9.36 -26.88
N ASP A 178 13.74 8.91 -26.23
CA ASP A 178 14.08 7.50 -26.02
C ASP A 178 14.19 7.09 -24.54
N GLY A 179 14.09 8.04 -23.61
CA GLY A 179 14.25 7.79 -22.18
C GLY A 179 15.70 7.62 -21.70
N THR A 180 16.71 7.83 -22.56
CA THR A 180 18.10 7.45 -22.21
C THR A 180 19.01 8.62 -21.85
N LEU A 181 18.67 9.85 -22.23
CA LEU A 181 19.53 11.00 -21.95
C LEU A 181 19.51 11.36 -20.46
N ILE A 182 20.67 11.77 -19.97
CA ILE A 182 20.84 12.21 -18.58
C ILE A 182 20.28 13.63 -18.42
N PRO A 183 19.50 13.93 -17.36
CA PRO A 183 19.00 15.27 -17.10
C PRO A 183 20.09 16.35 -17.14
N ALA A 184 19.76 17.51 -17.71
CA ALA A 184 20.68 18.64 -17.93
C ALA A 184 21.93 18.32 -18.79
N ASN A 185 21.94 17.18 -19.50
CA ASN A 185 23.02 16.77 -20.40
C ASN A 185 24.40 16.70 -19.73
N ILE A 186 24.44 16.36 -18.44
CA ILE A 186 25.70 16.13 -17.73
C ILE A 186 26.36 14.83 -18.22
N PRO A 187 27.70 14.76 -18.29
CA PRO A 187 28.37 13.58 -18.80
C PRO A 187 28.22 12.39 -17.83
N PRO A 188 28.18 11.13 -18.34
CA PRO A 188 28.04 9.95 -17.49
C PRO A 188 29.12 9.84 -16.40
N SER A 189 30.34 10.31 -16.66
CA SER A 189 31.45 10.32 -15.69
C SER A 189 31.23 11.23 -14.49
N GLN A 190 30.34 12.23 -14.61
CA GLN A 190 29.98 13.15 -13.54
C GLN A 190 28.61 12.83 -12.93
N THR A 191 27.89 11.85 -13.48
CA THR A 191 26.56 11.48 -13.02
C THR A 191 26.65 10.53 -11.83
N PRO A 192 26.12 10.89 -10.65
CA PRO A 192 26.09 9.96 -9.53
C PRO A 192 25.22 8.75 -9.87
N GLN A 193 25.76 7.54 -9.75
CA GLN A 193 24.97 6.33 -9.89
C GLN A 193 23.99 6.22 -8.71
N MET A 194 22.70 6.35 -9.00
CA MET A 194 21.65 6.12 -8.01
C MET A 194 21.26 4.64 -8.00
N VAL A 195 21.01 4.10 -6.81
CA VAL A 195 20.48 2.74 -6.60
C VAL A 195 19.26 2.87 -5.70
N LEU A 196 18.09 2.49 -6.22
CA LEU A 196 16.84 2.49 -5.47
C LEU A 196 16.64 1.12 -4.82
N ILE A 197 16.68 1.07 -3.49
CA ILE A 197 16.31 -0.12 -2.72
C ILE A 197 14.85 0.03 -2.32
N SER A 198 13.98 -0.82 -2.84
CA SER A 198 12.56 -0.83 -2.51
C SER A 198 12.13 -2.12 -1.81
N PHE A 199 11.34 -1.98 -0.75
CA PHE A 199 10.63 -3.09 -0.12
C PHE A 199 9.14 -2.94 -0.38
N SER A 200 8.46 -4.05 -0.63
CA SER A 200 7.03 -4.06 -0.95
C SER A 200 6.29 -5.03 -0.02
N GLY A 201 5.04 -4.69 0.32
CA GLY A 201 4.17 -5.52 1.14
C GLY A 201 4.02 -5.00 2.58
N ALA A 202 3.50 -5.86 3.45
CA ALA A 202 3.25 -5.52 4.85
C ALA A 202 4.56 -5.38 5.64
N LEU A 203 4.68 -4.30 6.43
CA LEU A 203 5.79 -4.12 7.36
C LEU A 203 5.36 -4.52 8.76
N ASN A 204 5.88 -5.63 9.27
CA ASN A 204 5.46 -6.20 10.54
C ASN A 204 6.62 -6.85 11.30
N ASP A 205 6.31 -7.40 12.48
CA ASP A 205 7.29 -7.99 13.40
C ASP A 205 8.14 -9.12 12.78
N LEU A 206 7.62 -9.82 11.75
CA LEU A 206 8.35 -10.90 11.09
C LEU A 206 9.50 -10.39 10.21
N VAL A 207 9.28 -9.26 9.52
CA VAL A 207 10.23 -8.72 8.53
C VAL A 207 11.03 -7.53 9.03
N TYR A 208 10.52 -6.83 10.06
CA TYR A 208 11.09 -5.60 10.58
C TYR A 208 12.59 -5.72 10.89
N ASP A 209 12.97 -6.76 11.61
CA ASP A 209 14.35 -6.96 12.03
C ASP A 209 15.27 -7.33 10.87
N HIS A 210 14.73 -7.94 9.81
CA HIS A 210 15.47 -8.23 8.58
C HIS A 210 15.80 -6.94 7.83
N TYR A 211 14.79 -6.11 7.55
CA TYR A 211 14.98 -4.83 6.85
C TYR A 211 15.90 -3.89 7.61
N ARG A 212 15.73 -3.81 8.93
CA ARG A 212 16.60 -3.02 9.81
C ARG A 212 18.08 -3.42 9.67
N ARG A 213 18.38 -4.73 9.63
CA ARG A 213 19.75 -5.24 9.46
C ARG A 213 20.28 -5.04 8.04
N VAL A 214 19.47 -5.23 7.00
CA VAL A 214 19.83 -4.93 5.60
C VAL A 214 20.18 -3.45 5.43
N LEU A 215 19.45 -2.57 6.11
CA LEU A 215 19.72 -1.14 6.10
C LEU A 215 20.88 -0.75 7.03
N GLY A 216 21.37 -1.63 7.88
CA GLY A 216 22.59 -1.39 8.69
C GLY A 216 22.33 -0.75 10.04
N TYR A 217 21.12 -0.88 10.59
CA TYR A 217 20.81 -0.48 11.96
C TYR A 217 21.08 -1.64 12.92
N GLY A 218 21.83 -1.36 14.00
CA GLY A 218 22.23 -2.38 14.98
C GLY A 218 21.12 -2.80 15.94
N ASN A 219 20.30 -1.86 16.40
CA ASN A 219 19.15 -2.12 17.27
C ASN A 219 17.98 -1.13 16.99
N ARG A 220 16.86 -1.29 17.70
CA ARG A 220 15.65 -0.46 17.54
C ARG A 220 15.70 0.90 18.23
N PHE A 221 16.68 1.09 19.10
CA PHE A 221 16.79 2.26 19.98
C PHE A 221 17.85 3.27 19.51
N ASN A 222 18.60 2.92 18.46
CA ASN A 222 19.67 3.73 17.92
C ASN A 222 19.45 3.99 16.43
N SER A 223 19.56 5.25 16.04
CA SER A 223 19.49 5.74 14.66
C SER A 223 20.82 5.62 13.90
N GLN A 224 21.90 5.19 14.57
CA GLN A 224 23.21 5.03 13.95
C GLN A 224 23.21 3.86 12.96
N GLN A 225 23.46 4.20 11.71
CA GLN A 225 23.54 3.27 10.59
C GLN A 225 25.01 2.99 10.25
N SER A 226 25.34 1.71 10.02
CA SER A 226 26.66 1.27 9.59
C SER A 226 26.91 1.47 8.09
N ARG A 227 25.85 1.38 7.28
CA ARG A 227 25.91 1.59 5.82
C ARG A 227 25.69 3.07 5.49
N ARG A 228 26.64 3.66 4.78
CA ARG A 228 26.65 5.10 4.45
C ARG A 228 26.96 5.34 2.98
N ASN A 229 26.37 6.40 2.45
CA ASN A 229 26.68 6.94 1.14
C ASN A 229 28.01 7.73 1.17
N PRO A 230 28.60 8.05 0.00
CA PRO A 230 29.83 8.85 -0.08
C PRO A 230 29.74 10.22 0.60
N ASN A 231 28.53 10.79 0.73
CA ASN A 231 28.29 12.04 1.46
C ASN A 231 28.26 11.88 2.99
N GLY A 232 28.50 10.67 3.51
CA GLY A 232 28.49 10.36 4.94
C GLY A 232 27.09 10.16 5.53
N CYS A 233 26.00 10.43 4.80
CA CYS A 233 24.65 10.12 5.25
C CYS A 233 24.42 8.60 5.24
N GLY A 234 23.52 8.14 6.11
CA GLY A 234 23.07 6.75 6.07
C GLY A 234 22.33 6.41 4.77
N ILE A 235 22.38 5.15 4.31
CA ILE A 235 21.62 4.74 3.12
C ILE A 235 20.11 4.86 3.35
N ARG A 236 19.36 5.12 2.28
CA ARG A 236 17.89 5.23 2.29
C ARG A 236 17.27 4.19 1.39
N ALA A 237 15.98 3.96 1.61
CA ALA A 237 15.18 2.97 0.91
C ALA A 237 13.74 3.47 0.88
N THR A 238 12.97 2.92 -0.05
CA THR A 238 11.56 3.24 -0.26
C THR A 238 10.71 2.02 0.10
N PHE A 239 9.66 2.22 0.88
CA PHE A 239 8.77 1.16 1.33
C PHE A 239 7.39 1.36 0.72
N PHE A 240 6.97 0.43 -0.14
CA PHE A 240 5.64 0.35 -0.72
C PHE A 240 4.77 -0.50 0.19
N ILE A 241 4.00 0.15 1.06
CA ILE A 241 3.31 -0.47 2.19
C ILE A 241 1.85 -0.80 1.85
N ASN A 242 1.47 -2.06 2.07
CA ASN A 242 0.07 -2.49 2.10
C ASN A 242 -0.51 -2.22 3.50
N HIS A 243 -1.81 -1.91 3.56
CA HIS A 243 -2.49 -1.73 4.84
C HIS A 243 -2.53 -3.02 5.67
N GLU A 244 -2.93 -4.13 5.05
CA GLU A 244 -3.16 -5.38 5.75
C GLU A 244 -1.88 -5.91 6.42
N TYR A 245 -2.02 -6.36 7.68
CA TYR A 245 -0.94 -6.90 8.51
C TYR A 245 0.23 -5.95 8.82
N SER A 246 0.16 -4.67 8.47
CA SER A 246 1.21 -3.70 8.74
C SER A 246 1.16 -3.14 10.17
N ASN A 247 2.33 -3.02 10.80
CA ASN A 247 2.52 -2.35 12.07
C ASN A 247 2.94 -0.89 11.85
N TYR A 248 2.00 0.04 12.04
CA TYR A 248 2.22 1.47 11.80
C TYR A 248 3.25 2.13 12.71
N ALA A 249 3.50 1.59 13.91
CA ALA A 249 4.58 2.11 14.77
C ALA A 249 5.97 1.84 14.15
N GLN A 250 6.11 0.71 13.47
CA GLN A 250 7.34 0.34 12.77
C GLN A 250 7.54 1.14 11.49
N ILE A 251 6.45 1.36 10.75
CA ILE A 251 6.42 2.27 9.58
C ILE A 251 6.86 3.67 10.01
N GLN A 252 6.25 4.20 11.07
CA GLN A 252 6.61 5.50 11.64
C GLN A 252 8.09 5.54 12.06
N TRP A 253 8.62 4.46 12.63
CA TRP A 253 10.03 4.40 13.00
C TRP A 253 10.96 4.51 11.79
N PHE A 254 10.70 3.76 10.70
CA PHE A 254 11.51 3.87 9.48
C PHE A 254 11.36 5.24 8.82
N ALA A 255 10.15 5.80 8.79
CA ALA A 255 9.92 7.16 8.30
C ALA A 255 10.71 8.19 9.11
N ALA A 256 10.75 8.06 10.44
CA ALA A 256 11.53 8.93 11.32
C ALA A 256 13.05 8.79 11.12
N GLN A 257 13.53 7.66 10.60
CA GLN A 257 14.94 7.53 10.18
C GLN A 257 15.22 8.15 8.79
N GLY A 258 14.19 8.67 8.12
CA GLY A 258 14.29 9.34 6.81
C GLY A 258 14.12 8.41 5.61
N HIS A 259 13.59 7.20 5.80
CA HIS A 259 13.18 6.34 4.69
C HIS A 259 11.88 6.82 4.06
N GLU A 260 11.71 6.59 2.77
CA GLU A 260 10.51 7.00 2.04
C GLU A 260 9.40 5.95 2.23
N MET A 261 8.19 6.41 2.55
CA MET A 261 7.00 5.57 2.66
C MET A 261 6.06 5.89 1.50
N ALA A 262 5.76 4.89 0.70
CA ALA A 262 4.84 4.92 -0.43
C ALA A 262 3.69 3.93 -0.20
N VAL A 263 2.59 4.14 -0.92
CA VAL A 263 1.39 3.31 -0.81
C VAL A 263 1.45 2.11 -1.74
N HIS A 264 1.00 0.95 -1.27
CA HIS A 264 0.76 -0.25 -2.08
C HIS A 264 -0.60 -0.84 -1.71
N SER A 265 -1.64 -0.09 -2.08
CA SER A 265 -3.06 -0.41 -1.84
C SER A 265 -3.43 -0.70 -0.38
N ILE A 266 -4.74 -0.87 -0.15
CA ILE A 266 -5.29 -1.31 1.13
C ILE A 266 -5.43 -2.83 1.14
N THR A 267 -5.91 -3.38 0.02
CA THR A 267 -6.15 -4.81 -0.24
C THR A 267 -5.13 -5.35 -1.22
#